data_AF-A0A960JT43-F1
#
_entry.id   AF-A0A960JT43-F1
#
_cell.length_a   1.000
_cell.length_b   1.000
_cell.length_c   1.000
_cell.angle_alpha   90.00
_cell.angle_beta   90.00
_cell.angle_gamma   90.00
#
_symmetry.space_group_name_H-M   'P 1'
#
loop_
_entity.id
_entity.type
_entity.pdbx_description
1 polymer ?
#
loop_
_entity_poly.entity_id
_entity_poly.type
_entity_poly.pdbx_seq_one_letter_code
_entity_poly.pdbx_strand_id
1 'polypeptide(L)' 'MSTTVDLPPETLRRLQAEADRRGLTIDEVIAELAAGLPTEPSPRPKRPSFVGVGASGDTRPFDIHREREELAAQKLAEGA' A
#
# COMPACT_ATOMS: atom_id res chain seq x y z
N MET A 1 -12.28 26.19 2.22
CA MET A 1 -11.15 25.93 3.13
C MET A 1 -9.90 26.44 2.46
N SER A 2 -9.00 27.11 3.20
CA SER A 2 -7.71 27.59 2.66
C SER A 2 -6.58 26.71 3.19
N THR A 3 -5.64 26.33 2.32
CA THR A 3 -4.48 25.51 2.67
C THR A 3 -3.23 26.19 2.13
N THR A 4 -2.19 26.28 2.95
CA THR A 4 -0.89 26.82 2.55
C THR A 4 0.05 25.68 2.22
N VAL A 5 0.70 25.75 1.06
CA VAL A 5 1.67 24.74 0.59
C VAL A 5 2.99 25.45 0.36
N ASP A 6 4.07 24.92 0.95
CA ASP A 6 5.42 25.41 0.68
C ASP A 6 5.94 24.75 -0.60
N LEU A 7 6.37 25.56 -1.56
CA LEU A 7 6.81 25.12 -2.87
C LEU A 7 8.20 25.67 -3.18
N PRO A 8 9.11 24.85 -3.75
CA PRO A 8 10.36 25.35 -4.27
C PRO A 8 10.13 26.48 -5.29
N PRO A 9 10.99 27.52 -5.33
CA PRO A 9 10.81 28.67 -6.22
C PRO A 9 10.65 28.29 -7.71
N GLU A 10 11.38 27.27 -8.14
CA GLU A 10 11.31 26.76 -9.51
C GLU A 10 9.96 26.10 -9.83
N THR A 11 9.37 25.40 -8.84
CA THR A 11 8.04 24.80 -9.00
C THR A 11 6.97 25.87 -9.15
N LEU A 12 7.04 26.94 -8.34
CA LEU A 12 6.13 28.08 -8.47
C LEU A 12 6.26 28.77 -9.84
N ARG A 13 7.50 28.96 -10.33
CA ARG A 13 7.74 29.53 -11.66
C ARG A 13 7.12 28.71 -12.78
N ARG A 14 7.19 27.38 -12.68
CA ARG A 14 6.58 26.46 -13.65
C ARG A 14 5.05 26.51 -13.60
N LEU A 15 4.46 26.60 -12.40
CA LEU A 15 3.02 26.76 -12.25
C LEU A 15 2.53 28.09 -12.85
N GLN A 16 3.27 29.19 -12.63
CA GLN A 16 2.95 30.48 -13.23
C GLN A 16 3.00 30.42 -14.76
N ALA A 17 4.06 29.85 -15.33
CA ALA A 17 4.17 29.71 -16.78
C ALA A 17 3.04 28.85 -17.37
N GLU A 18 2.57 27.84 -16.64
CA GLU A 18 1.44 27.00 -17.05
C GLU A 18 0.11 27.76 -17.01
N ALA A 19 -0.10 28.55 -15.96
CA ALA A 19 -1.25 29.43 -15.81
C ALA A 19 -1.32 30.46 -16.94
N ASP A 20 -0.20 31.14 -17.22
CA ASP A 20 -0.09 32.13 -18.30
C ASP A 20 -0.35 31.50 -19.68
N ARG A 21 0.20 30.29 -19.92
CA ARG A 21 0.01 29.57 -21.18
C ARG A 21 -1.46 29.23 -21.45
N ARG A 22 -2.22 28.91 -20.40
CA ARG A 22 -3.64 28.52 -20.52
C ARG A 22 -4.61 29.70 -20.31
N GLY A 23 -4.11 30.87 -19.88
CA GLY A 23 -4.96 31.98 -19.47
C GLY A 23 -5.78 31.67 -18.22
N LEU A 24 -5.26 30.81 -17.34
CA LEU A 24 -5.88 30.42 -16.07
C LEU A 24 -5.16 31.07 -14.90
N THR A 25 -5.77 31.01 -13.73
CA THR A 25 -5.12 31.37 -12.45
C THR A 25 -4.30 30.19 -11.92
N ILE A 26 -3.32 30.47 -11.05
CA ILE A 26 -2.54 29.41 -10.38
C ILE A 26 -3.46 28.49 -9.57
N ASP A 27 -4.48 29.03 -8.90
CA ASP A 27 -5.41 28.24 -8.09
C ASP A 27 -6.21 27.24 -8.93
N GLU A 28 -6.63 27.61 -10.14
CA GLU A 28 -7.32 26.71 -11.07
C GLU A 28 -6.40 25.58 -11.56
N VAL A 29 -5.14 25.91 -11.87
CA VAL A 29 -4.14 24.90 -12.26
C VAL A 29 -3.87 23.93 -11.10
N ILE A 30 -3.77 24.44 -9.87
CA ILE A 30 -3.59 23.60 -8.67
C ILE A 30 -4.84 22.73 -8.43
N ALA A 31 -6.04 23.27 -8.61
CA ALA A 31 -7.28 22.53 -8.44
C ALA A 31 -7.40 21.37 -9.45
N GLU A 32 -7.06 21.60 -10.72
CA GLU A 32 -7.01 20.55 -11.74
C GLU A 32 -5.98 19.46 -11.38
N LEU A 33 -4.79 19.85 -10.93
CA LEU A 33 -3.75 18.91 -10.55
C LEU A 33 -4.17 18.08 -9.32
N ALA A 34 -4.79 18.74 -8.33
CA ALA A 34 -5.28 18.11 -7.11
C ALA A 34 -6.41 17.11 -7.40
N ALA A 35 -7.28 17.40 -8.38
CA ALA A 35 -8.33 16.49 -8.81
C ALA A 35 -7.79 15.18 -9.43
N GLY A 36 -6.56 15.20 -9.95
CA GLY A 36 -5.87 14.00 -10.46
C GLY A 36 -5.13 13.18 -9.41
N LEU A 37 -5.06 13.64 -8.15
CA LEU A 37 -4.39 12.91 -7.08
C LEU A 37 -5.27 11.74 -6.60
N PRO A 38 -4.67 10.58 -6.30
CA PRO A 38 -5.41 9.46 -5.76
C PRO A 38 -6.02 9.84 -4.40
N THR A 39 -7.33 9.60 -4.25
CA THR A 39 -8.07 9.89 -3.01
C THR A 39 -7.73 8.88 -1.90
N GLU A 40 -7.30 7.68 -2.29
CA GLU A 40 -6.91 6.62 -1.37
C GLU A 40 -5.38 6.43 -1.39
N PRO A 41 -4.76 6.17 -0.23
CA PRO A 41 -3.35 5.81 -0.19
C PRO A 41 -3.14 4.54 -1.02
N SER A 42 -2.20 4.60 -1.97
CA SER A 42 -1.80 3.43 -2.75
C SER A 42 -1.58 2.24 -1.81
N PRO A 43 -2.17 1.05 -2.08
CA PRO A 43 -2.05 -0.09 -1.20
C PRO A 43 -0.57 -0.41 -1.03
N ARG A 44 -0.07 -0.29 0.21
CA ARG A 44 1.31 -0.66 0.52
C ARG A 44 1.52 -2.10 0.03
N PRO A 45 2.60 -2.38 -0.73
CA PRO A 45 2.88 -3.74 -1.15
C PRO A 45 2.98 -4.61 0.09
N LYS A 46 2.03 -5.55 0.24
CA LYS A 46 2.04 -6.53 1.31
C LYS A 46 3.25 -7.43 1.07
N ARG A 47 4.34 -7.17 1.79
CA ARG A 47 5.48 -8.09 1.80
C ARG A 47 5.00 -9.41 2.41
N PRO A 48 5.21 -10.56 1.74
CA PRO A 48 4.95 -11.84 2.39
C PRO A 48 5.83 -11.94 3.62
N SER A 49 5.22 -11.96 4.80
CA SER A 49 5.91 -12.22 6.05
C SER A 49 5.87 -13.73 6.32
N PHE A 50 7.04 -14.35 6.43
CA PHE A 50 7.13 -15.71 6.96
C PHE A 50 6.92 -15.65 8.47
N VAL A 51 5.69 -15.90 8.91
CA VAL A 51 5.36 -16.04 10.33
C VAL A 51 5.67 -17.49 10.69
N GLY A 52 6.79 -17.74 11.38
CA GLY A 52 7.10 -19.05 11.91
C GLY A 52 6.08 -19.47 12.98
N VAL A 53 5.84 -20.78 13.13
CA VAL A 53 4.81 -21.31 14.05
C VAL A 53 4.99 -20.80 15.50
N GLY A 54 6.23 -20.52 15.92
CA GLY A 54 6.54 -19.94 17.24
C GLY A 54 6.03 -18.51 17.48
N ALA A 55 5.63 -17.78 16.43
CA ALA A 55 5.02 -16.46 16.54
C ALA A 55 3.49 -16.50 16.67
N SER A 56 2.87 -17.69 16.54
CA SER A 56 1.41 -17.87 16.69
C SER A 56 0.94 -17.90 18.15
N GLY A 57 1.87 -17.92 19.11
CA GLY A 57 1.57 -18.14 20.52
C GLY A 57 1.31 -19.61 20.88
N ASP A 58 1.31 -20.51 19.90
CA ASP A 58 1.23 -21.94 20.12
C ASP A 58 2.60 -22.47 20.59
N THR A 59 2.67 -22.82 21.88
CA THR A 59 3.86 -23.36 22.53
C THR A 59 3.81 -24.88 22.69
N ARG A 60 2.80 -25.55 22.10
CA ARG A 60 2.73 -27.01 22.14
C ARG A 60 4.00 -27.60 21.51
N PRO A 61 4.56 -28.67 22.09
CA PRO A 61 5.66 -29.39 21.46
C PRO A 61 5.27 -29.83 20.05
N PHE A 62 5.99 -29.33 19.06
CA PHE A 62 5.75 -29.67 17.66
C PHE A 62 6.65 -30.83 17.24
N ASP A 63 6.09 -32.04 17.19
CA ASP A 63 6.79 -33.21 16.66
C ASP A 63 6.51 -33.34 15.17
N ILE A 64 7.50 -32.94 14.36
CA ILE A 64 7.41 -32.95 12.91
C ILE A 64 7.14 -34.34 12.33
N HIS A 65 7.53 -35.42 12.99
CA HIS A 65 7.33 -36.78 12.47
C HIS A 65 5.88 -37.20 12.65
N ARG A 66 5.34 -36.98 13.85
CA ARG A 66 3.93 -37.25 14.17
C ARG A 66 2.98 -36.41 13.31
N GLU A 67 3.22 -35.11 13.22
CA GLU A 67 2.38 -34.19 12.43
C GLU A 67 2.36 -34.57 10.94
N ARG A 68 3.47 -35.08 10.42
CA ARG A 68 3.53 -35.60 9.04
C ARG A 68 2.71 -36.87 8.84
N GLU A 69 2.74 -37.79 9.80
CA GLU A 69 1.93 -39.01 9.75
C GLU A 69 0.43 -38.69 9.84
N GLU A 70 0.05 -37.80 10.75
CA GLU A 70 -1.35 -37.36 10.92
C GLU A 70 -1.86 -36.64 9.66
N LEU A 71 -1.06 -35.75 9.05
CA LEU A 71 -1.43 -35.06 7.82
C LEU A 71 -1.53 -36.02 6.63
N ALA A 72 -0.64 -37.01 6.54
CA ALA A 72 -0.70 -38.03 5.49
C ALA A 72 -1.96 -38.90 5.63
N ALA A 73 -2.31 -39.28 6.87
CA ALA A 73 -3.53 -40.02 7.16
C ALA A 73 -4.79 -39.21 6.85
N GLN A 74 -4.83 -37.92 7.21
CA GLN A 74 -5.95 -37.02 6.87
C GLN A 74 -6.12 -36.90 5.35
N LYS A 75 -5.04 -36.63 4.61
CA LYS A 75 -5.11 -36.52 3.15
C LYS A 75 -5.55 -37.81 2.47
N LEU A 76 -5.20 -38.96 3.05
CA LEU A 76 -5.67 -40.26 2.56
C LEU A 76 -7.17 -40.46 2.84
N ALA A 77 -7.66 -40.01 4.00
CA ALA A 77 -9.08 -40.08 4.36
C ALA A 77 -9.95 -39.06 3.59
N GLU A 78 -9.40 -37.90 3.25
CA GLU A 78 -10.03 -36.88 2.41
C GLU A 78 -9.97 -37.23 0.91
N GLY A 79 -9.14 -38.20 0.54
CA GLY A 79 -8.86 -38.65 -0.82
C GLY A 79 -9.28 -40.09 -1.13
N ALA A 80 -10.43 -40.53 -0.60
CA ALA A 80 -11.14 -41.76 -1.01
C ALA A 80 -12.65 -41.50 -1.18
#